data_AF-A0A2N2ADD2-F1
#
_entry.id   AF-A0A2N2ADD2-F1
#
_cell.length_a   1.000
_cell.length_b   1.000
_cell.length_c   1.000
_cell.angle_alpha   90.00
_cell.angle_beta   90.00
_cell.angle_gamma   90.00
#
_symmetry.space_group_name_H-M   'P 1'
#
loop_
_entity.id
_entity.type
_entity.pdbx_description
1 polymer ?
#
loop_
_entity_poly.entity_id
_entity_poly.type
_entity_poly.pdbx_seq_one_letter_code
_entity_poly.pdbx_strand_id
1 'polypeptide(L)'
;MPVCSAKVRYEQFLERLINNNEPEYFYLHQEPTADFPEPCCAFLALSIPVKADLHYQKCVDARILSLQETFKAKLGWLVGQMYSRVGTQDWERSALKEKVSELIDQAALWLDTKQIKELQRAVNEWRAANPTTEITPKLVLELSEQLPTRKQKALSRIEAIVKGGGKGVPELTPEQIKSLLRHLSNDQGLTEVLR
;
A
#
# COMPACT_ATOMS: atom_id res chain seq x y z
N MET A 1 25.33 17.40 -6.33
CA MET A 1 25.26 16.05 -6.94
C MET A 1 24.54 15.11 -6.00
N PRO A 2 23.48 14.41 -6.44
CA PRO A 2 22.86 13.38 -5.62
C PRO A 2 23.84 12.20 -5.42
N VAL A 3 23.97 11.75 -4.19
CA VAL A 3 24.77 10.56 -3.84
C VAL A 3 23.83 9.35 -3.91
N CYS A 4 23.98 8.51 -4.93
CA CYS A 4 23.18 7.30 -5.10
C CYS A 4 24.02 6.06 -4.78
N SER A 5 23.50 5.20 -3.89
CA SER A 5 24.13 3.94 -3.47
C SER A 5 23.87 2.75 -4.39
N ALA A 6 23.02 2.92 -5.42
CA ALA A 6 22.50 1.83 -6.25
C ALA A 6 23.00 1.86 -7.70
N LYS A 7 24.33 1.98 -7.90
CA LYS A 7 24.97 2.05 -9.23
C LYS A 7 24.53 0.93 -10.17
N VAL A 8 24.53 -0.32 -9.69
CA VAL A 8 24.16 -1.51 -10.48
C VAL A 8 22.72 -1.42 -11.00
N ARG A 9 21.78 -0.96 -10.16
CA ARG A 9 20.37 -0.80 -10.54
C ARG A 9 20.19 0.30 -11.58
N TYR A 10 20.97 1.37 -11.49
CA TYR A 10 20.96 2.46 -12.46
C TYR A 10 21.51 2.03 -13.82
N GLU A 11 22.62 1.28 -13.84
CA GLU A 11 23.18 0.71 -15.07
C GLU A 11 22.18 -0.22 -15.75
N GLN A 12 21.58 -1.15 -15.02
CA GLN A 12 20.53 -2.04 -15.55
C GLN A 12 19.33 -1.27 -16.10
N PHE A 13 18.92 -0.18 -15.44
CA PHE A 13 17.85 0.67 -15.94
C PHE A 13 18.24 1.34 -17.27
N LEU A 14 19.42 1.95 -17.35
CA LEU A 14 19.90 2.60 -18.58
C LEU A 14 20.05 1.60 -19.73
N GLU A 15 20.56 0.40 -19.47
CA GLU A 15 20.64 -0.66 -20.47
C GLU A 15 19.27 -1.02 -21.03
N ARG A 16 18.26 -1.18 -20.17
CA ARG A 16 16.89 -1.43 -20.62
C ARG A 16 16.31 -0.25 -21.38
N LEU A 17 16.51 0.97 -20.89
CA LEU A 17 16.01 2.19 -21.50
C LEU A 17 16.56 2.38 -22.92
N ILE A 18 17.88 2.33 -23.09
CA ILE A 18 18.55 2.54 -24.37
C ILE A 18 18.15 1.44 -25.38
N ASN A 19 17.97 0.21 -24.91
CA ASN A 19 17.48 -0.89 -25.74
C ASN A 19 15.96 -0.85 -25.98
N ASN A 20 15.24 0.18 -25.53
CA ASN A 20 13.78 0.29 -25.64
C ASN A 20 13.01 -0.89 -25.00
N ASN A 21 13.53 -1.43 -23.90
CA ASN A 21 12.93 -2.53 -23.14
C ASN A 21 12.28 -2.06 -21.82
N GLU A 22 12.27 -0.76 -21.55
CA GLU A 22 11.59 -0.19 -20.40
C GLU A 22 10.16 0.26 -20.80
N PRO A 23 9.08 -0.32 -20.24
CA PRO A 23 7.73 -0.21 -20.82
C PRO A 23 7.13 1.19 -20.89
N GLU A 24 7.51 2.10 -19.99
CA GLU A 24 6.94 3.45 -19.90
C GLU A 24 7.62 4.46 -20.82
N TYR A 25 8.75 4.07 -21.42
CA TYR A 25 9.70 4.96 -22.05
C TYR A 25 10.08 4.47 -23.44
N PHE A 26 10.33 5.42 -24.34
CA PHE A 26 10.92 5.13 -25.65
C PHE A 26 12.12 6.04 -25.89
N TYR A 27 13.31 5.47 -25.86
CA TYR A 27 14.57 6.15 -26.11
C TYR A 27 14.74 6.47 -27.60
N LEU A 28 15.12 7.72 -27.86
CA LEU A 28 15.43 8.27 -29.17
C LEU A 28 16.89 8.72 -29.17
N HIS A 29 17.70 8.08 -30.00
CA HIS A 29 19.10 8.48 -30.16
C HIS A 29 19.21 9.78 -30.96
N GLN A 30 20.17 10.62 -30.59
CA GLN A 30 20.44 11.88 -31.29
C GLN A 30 20.76 11.64 -32.77
N GLU A 31 20.35 12.59 -33.62
CA GLU A 31 20.70 12.68 -35.04
C GLU A 31 21.06 14.13 -35.37
N PRO A 32 22.31 14.55 -35.12
CA PRO A 32 22.72 15.94 -35.28
C PRO A 32 22.57 16.46 -36.71
N THR A 33 22.59 15.58 -37.71
CA THR A 33 22.43 15.95 -39.12
C THR A 33 20.99 16.39 -39.48
N ALA A 34 20.02 16.05 -38.63
CA ALA A 34 18.60 16.30 -38.83
C ALA A 34 18.00 17.20 -37.74
N ASP A 35 18.81 18.09 -37.16
CA ASP A 35 18.40 19.03 -36.10
C ASP A 35 17.84 18.34 -34.84
N PHE A 36 18.40 17.17 -34.51
CA PHE A 36 18.07 16.43 -33.29
C PHE A 36 19.34 16.17 -32.46
N PRO A 37 19.90 17.20 -31.79
CA PRO A 37 21.27 17.17 -31.29
C PRO A 37 21.46 16.36 -29.99
N GLU A 38 20.39 16.08 -29.25
CA GLU A 38 20.46 15.45 -27.93
C GLU A 38 19.60 14.18 -27.85
N PRO A 39 20.05 13.14 -27.14
CA PRO A 39 19.26 11.95 -26.92
C PRO A 39 18.05 12.31 -26.04
N CYS A 40 16.88 11.89 -26.48
CA CYS A 40 15.63 12.18 -25.77
C CYS A 40 14.90 10.89 -25.43
N CYS A 41 13.88 11.01 -24.58
CA CYS A 41 13.01 9.92 -24.24
C CYS A 41 11.54 10.36 -24.30
N ALA A 42 10.72 9.58 -25.00
CA ALA A 42 9.27 9.78 -25.01
C ALA A 42 8.62 9.02 -23.84
N PHE A 43 7.71 9.69 -23.13
CA PHE A 43 6.90 9.10 -22.08
C PHE A 43 5.64 8.49 -22.70
N LEU A 44 5.54 7.16 -22.73
CA LEU A 44 4.44 6.46 -23.40
C LEU A 44 3.11 6.53 -22.63
N ALA A 45 3.18 6.77 -21.31
CA ALA A 45 2.01 6.96 -20.46
C ALA A 45 1.35 8.35 -20.64
N LEU A 46 2.06 9.30 -21.23
CA LEU A 46 1.56 10.65 -21.46
C LEU A 46 0.91 10.73 -22.84
N SER A 47 -0.42 10.81 -22.86
CA SER A 47 -1.18 11.03 -24.10
C SER A 47 -1.58 12.49 -24.24
N ILE A 48 -1.24 13.10 -25.38
CA ILE A 48 -1.66 14.46 -25.73
C ILE A 48 -2.69 14.36 -26.85
N PRO A 49 -3.97 14.70 -26.60
CA PRO A 49 -5.00 14.62 -27.62
C PRO A 49 -4.76 15.71 -28.68
N VAL A 50 -4.68 15.28 -29.94
CA VAL A 50 -4.60 16.17 -31.10
C VAL A 50 -5.84 16.03 -31.97
N LYS A 51 -6.50 17.15 -32.25
CA LYS A 51 -7.62 17.20 -33.20
C LYS A 51 -7.10 17.03 -34.63
N ALA A 52 -7.57 16.01 -35.34
CA ALA A 52 -7.07 15.65 -36.67
C ALA A 52 -7.31 16.76 -37.71
N ASP A 53 -8.51 17.33 -37.72
CA ASP A 53 -8.94 18.43 -38.60
C ASP A 53 -8.11 19.70 -38.44
N LEU A 54 -7.60 19.97 -37.23
CA LEU A 54 -6.87 21.21 -36.92
C LEU A 54 -5.34 21.05 -36.91
N HIS A 55 -4.82 19.90 -36.47
CA HIS A 55 -3.40 19.73 -36.15
C HIS A 55 -2.66 18.77 -37.06
N TYR A 56 -3.35 17.85 -37.76
CA TYR A 56 -2.68 16.77 -38.49
C TYR A 56 -1.68 17.33 -39.52
N GLN A 57 -2.13 18.24 -40.39
CA GLN A 57 -1.25 18.80 -41.43
C GLN A 57 -0.07 19.56 -40.81
N LYS A 58 -0.30 20.30 -39.72
CA LYS A 58 0.77 21.02 -39.00
C LYS A 58 1.84 20.06 -38.47
N CYS A 59 1.44 18.89 -37.96
CA CYS A 59 2.39 17.86 -37.50
C CYS A 59 3.15 17.23 -38.66
N VAL A 60 2.49 17.02 -39.81
CA VAL A 60 3.15 16.49 -41.03
C VAL A 60 4.19 17.47 -41.55
N ASP A 61 3.84 18.75 -41.64
CA ASP A 61 4.72 19.80 -42.15
C ASP A 61 5.91 20.06 -41.21
N ALA A 62 5.71 19.92 -39.90
CA ALA A 62 6.75 20.06 -38.88
C ALA A 62 7.62 18.80 -38.70
N ARG A 63 7.36 17.71 -39.43
CA ARG A 63 8.08 16.44 -39.24
C ARG A 63 9.48 16.52 -39.86
N ILE A 64 10.50 16.52 -38.99
CA ILE A 64 11.93 16.50 -39.39
C ILE A 64 12.51 15.09 -39.49
N LEU A 65 11.96 14.13 -38.74
CA LEU A 65 12.45 12.75 -38.63
C LEU A 65 11.30 11.75 -38.56
N SER A 66 11.61 10.50 -38.88
CA SER A 66 10.70 9.36 -38.70
C SER A 66 11.48 8.15 -38.21
N LEU A 67 10.83 7.34 -37.38
CA LEU A 67 11.37 6.03 -36.99
C LEU A 67 11.50 5.10 -38.20
N GLN A 68 12.49 4.21 -38.16
CA GLN A 68 12.59 3.09 -39.08
C GLN A 68 11.51 2.03 -38.76
N GLU A 69 11.23 1.15 -39.73
CA GLU A 69 10.12 0.19 -39.64
C GLU A 69 10.18 -0.70 -38.40
N THR A 70 11.37 -1.21 -38.06
CA THR A 70 11.60 -2.04 -36.88
C THR A 70 11.26 -1.31 -35.57
N PHE A 71 11.63 -0.03 -35.47
CA PHE A 71 11.34 0.80 -34.30
C PHE A 71 9.87 1.22 -34.23
N LYS A 72 9.21 1.46 -35.38
CA LYS A 72 7.76 1.70 -35.44
C LYS A 72 6.98 0.49 -34.91
N ALA A 73 7.33 -0.72 -35.35
CA ALA A 73 6.71 -1.94 -34.88
C ALA A 73 6.89 -2.13 -33.37
N LYS A 74 8.11 -1.87 -32.85
CA LYS A 74 8.40 -1.94 -31.41
C LYS A 74 7.59 -0.94 -30.60
N LEU A 75 7.53 0.32 -31.04
CA LEU A 75 6.72 1.36 -30.40
C LEU A 75 5.24 0.96 -30.38
N GLY A 76 4.71 0.48 -31.52
CA GLY A 76 3.32 0.02 -31.62
C GLY A 76 3.02 -1.14 -30.65
N TRP A 77 3.93 -2.09 -30.51
CA TRP A 77 3.81 -3.17 -29.53
C TRP A 77 3.80 -2.66 -28.08
N LEU A 78 4.72 -1.75 -27.72
CA LEU A 78 4.78 -1.16 -26.37
C LEU A 78 3.51 -0.39 -26.02
N VAL A 79 3.04 0.47 -26.93
CA VAL A 79 1.77 1.22 -26.77
C VAL A 79 0.59 0.25 -26.68
N GLY A 80 0.59 -0.82 -27.48
CA GLY A 80 -0.40 -1.88 -27.40
C GLY A 80 -0.42 -2.56 -26.03
N GLN A 81 0.72 -2.91 -25.44
CA GLN A 81 0.76 -3.47 -24.08
C GLN A 81 0.16 -2.53 -23.04
N MET A 82 0.38 -1.21 -23.17
CA MET A 82 -0.13 -0.22 -22.23
C MET A 82 -1.64 0.03 -22.35
N TYR A 83 -2.15 0.14 -23.59
CA TYR A 83 -3.51 0.63 -23.85
C TYR A 83 -4.43 -0.42 -24.48
N SER A 84 -3.91 -1.46 -25.12
CA SER A 84 -4.70 -2.61 -25.61
C SER A 84 -5.03 -3.56 -24.47
N ARG A 85 -5.60 -3.02 -23.39
CA ARG A 85 -6.30 -3.85 -22.41
C ARG A 85 -7.39 -4.60 -23.16
N VAL A 86 -7.38 -5.92 -23.04
CA VAL A 86 -8.56 -6.71 -23.43
C VAL A 86 -9.71 -6.16 -22.59
N GLY A 87 -10.74 -5.64 -23.27
CA GLY A 87 -11.92 -5.05 -22.63
C GLY A 87 -12.68 -6.12 -21.86
N THR A 88 -12.18 -6.43 -20.66
CA THR A 88 -12.90 -7.22 -19.68
C THR A 88 -13.80 -6.28 -18.92
N GLN A 89 -15.01 -6.74 -18.63
CA GLN A 89 -15.94 -5.95 -17.86
C GLN A 89 -15.35 -5.72 -16.47
N ASP A 90 -15.06 -4.47 -16.14
CA ASP A 90 -14.63 -4.11 -14.80
C ASP A 90 -15.73 -4.52 -13.81
N TRP A 91 -15.31 -4.96 -12.63
CA TRP A 91 -16.25 -5.26 -11.56
C TRP A 91 -16.95 -3.96 -11.13
N GLU A 92 -18.25 -4.07 -10.83
CA GLU A 92 -18.97 -2.99 -10.18
C GLU A 92 -18.25 -2.65 -8.86
N ARG A 93 -18.13 -1.34 -8.56
CA ARG A 93 -17.23 -0.84 -7.52
C ARG A 93 -17.59 -1.37 -6.13
N SER A 94 -18.86 -1.58 -5.82
CA SER A 94 -19.29 -2.15 -4.55
C SER A 94 -18.97 -3.65 -4.46
N ALA A 95 -19.25 -4.41 -5.51
CA ALA A 95 -18.94 -5.84 -5.60
C ALA A 95 -17.41 -6.09 -5.53
N LEU A 96 -16.60 -5.23 -6.17
CA LEU A 96 -15.14 -5.31 -6.09
C LEU A 96 -14.64 -5.06 -4.67
N LYS A 97 -15.18 -4.04 -3.98
CA LYS A 97 -14.79 -3.74 -2.60
C LYS A 97 -15.12 -4.88 -1.66
N GLU A 98 -16.31 -5.46 -1.80
CA GLU A 98 -16.73 -6.61 -1.01
C GLU A 98 -15.80 -7.80 -1.26
N LYS A 99 -15.51 -8.10 -2.54
CA LYS A 99 -14.62 -9.21 -2.88
C LYS A 99 -13.19 -8.98 -2.40
N VAL A 100 -12.68 -7.76 -2.47
CA VAL A 100 -11.37 -7.40 -1.95
C VAL A 100 -11.33 -7.53 -0.43
N SER A 101 -12.38 -7.07 0.28
CA SER A 101 -12.48 -7.24 1.73
C SER A 101 -12.48 -8.71 2.11
N GLU A 102 -13.31 -9.52 1.44
CA GLU A 102 -13.40 -10.97 1.66
C GLU A 102 -12.03 -11.64 1.50
N LEU A 103 -11.30 -11.31 0.43
CA LEU A 103 -9.98 -11.87 0.18
C LEU A 103 -8.93 -11.40 1.18
N ILE A 104 -8.99 -10.13 1.60
CA ILE A 104 -8.10 -9.57 2.62
C ILE A 104 -8.35 -10.28 3.96
N ASP A 105 -9.60 -10.44 4.36
CA ASP A 105 -10.00 -11.06 5.62
C ASP A 105 -9.64 -12.56 5.66
N GLN A 106 -9.65 -13.23 4.51
CA GLN A 106 -9.21 -14.64 4.37
C GLN A 106 -7.69 -14.79 4.32
N ALA A 107 -6.96 -13.78 3.84
CA ALA A 107 -5.52 -13.90 3.57
C ALA A 107 -4.66 -13.82 4.84
N ALA A 108 -5.06 -13.01 5.83
CA ALA A 108 -4.23 -12.78 7.00
C ALA A 108 -5.02 -12.28 8.22
N LEU A 109 -4.44 -12.53 9.40
CA LEU A 109 -4.82 -11.86 10.62
C LEU A 109 -4.20 -10.44 10.62
N TRP A 110 -5.04 -9.42 10.46
CA TRP A 110 -4.60 -8.03 10.44
C TRP A 110 -4.49 -7.47 11.85
N LEU A 111 -3.26 -7.38 12.36
CA LEU A 111 -2.97 -6.80 13.68
C LEU A 111 -2.13 -5.52 13.55
N ASP A 112 -2.37 -4.56 14.43
CA ASP A 112 -1.52 -3.39 14.55
C ASP A 112 -0.15 -3.73 15.17
N THR A 113 0.84 -2.86 15.00
CA THR A 113 2.22 -3.11 15.47
C THR A 113 2.30 -3.35 16.99
N LYS A 114 1.34 -2.84 17.77
CA LYS A 114 1.30 -3.06 19.23
C LYS A 114 0.69 -4.42 19.55
N GLN A 115 -0.38 -4.81 18.88
CA GLN A 115 -1.02 -6.12 18.97
C GLN A 115 -0.06 -7.24 18.54
N ILE A 116 0.76 -7.03 17.51
CA ILE A 116 1.80 -7.98 17.10
C ILE A 116 2.80 -8.23 18.24
N LYS A 117 3.28 -7.18 18.92
CA LYS A 117 4.22 -7.31 20.04
C LYS A 117 3.60 -8.05 21.23
N GLU A 118 2.33 -7.80 21.50
CA GLU A 118 1.61 -8.49 22.57
C GLU A 118 1.30 -9.94 22.22
N LEU A 119 0.93 -10.23 20.98
CA LEU A 119 0.77 -11.60 20.49
C LEU A 119 2.09 -12.36 20.60
N GLN A 120 3.20 -11.75 20.18
CA GLN A 120 4.54 -12.34 20.32
C GLN A 120 4.86 -12.65 21.78
N ARG A 121 4.51 -11.74 22.71
CA ARG A 121 4.70 -11.97 24.14
C ARG A 121 3.83 -13.12 24.65
N ALA A 122 2.54 -13.14 24.31
CA ALA A 122 1.61 -14.19 24.71
C ALA A 122 2.04 -15.57 24.17
N VAL A 123 2.50 -15.62 22.92
CA VAL A 123 3.05 -16.85 22.30
C VAL A 123 4.32 -17.30 23.01
N ASN A 124 5.21 -16.38 23.39
CA ASN A 124 6.43 -16.72 24.12
C ASN A 124 6.13 -17.22 25.54
N GLU A 125 5.19 -16.61 26.25
CA GLU A 125 4.72 -17.05 27.57
C GLU A 125 4.06 -18.44 27.48
N TRP A 126 3.23 -18.66 26.46
CA TRP A 126 2.61 -19.97 26.21
C TRP A 126 3.64 -21.06 25.88
N ARG A 127 4.64 -20.74 25.06
CA ARG A 127 5.75 -21.64 24.72
C ARG A 127 6.61 -21.99 25.94
N ALA A 128 6.84 -21.03 26.84
CA ALA A 128 7.55 -21.28 28.09
C ALA A 128 6.79 -22.25 29.02
N ALA A 129 5.46 -22.18 29.01
CA ALA A 129 4.59 -23.08 29.77
C ALA A 129 4.41 -24.46 29.11
N ASN A 130 4.53 -24.56 27.78
CA ASN A 130 4.31 -25.79 27.00
C ASN A 130 5.48 -26.05 26.02
N PRO A 131 6.66 -26.46 26.51
CA PRO A 131 7.88 -26.53 25.71
C PRO A 131 7.89 -27.63 24.64
N THR A 132 7.06 -28.67 24.78
CA THR A 132 7.01 -29.85 23.88
C THR A 132 5.92 -29.79 22.82
N THR A 133 5.06 -28.77 22.84
CA THR A 133 3.93 -28.67 21.91
C THR A 133 4.23 -27.69 20.78
N GLU A 134 3.95 -28.10 19.54
CA GLU A 134 4.14 -27.23 18.38
C GLU A 134 3.08 -26.12 18.31
N ILE A 135 3.52 -24.93 17.91
CA ILE A 135 2.63 -23.78 17.71
C ILE A 135 1.90 -23.99 16.39
N THR A 136 0.59 -24.24 16.46
CA THR A 136 -0.28 -24.37 15.29
C THR A 136 -0.93 -23.03 14.93
N PRO A 137 -1.33 -22.81 13.67
CA PRO A 137 -2.07 -21.59 13.28
C PRO A 137 -3.35 -21.36 14.09
N LYS A 138 -4.04 -22.43 14.49
CA LYS A 138 -5.24 -22.37 15.34
C LYS A 138 -4.95 -21.76 16.71
N LEU A 139 -3.83 -22.15 17.32
CA LEU A 139 -3.40 -21.61 18.60
C LEU A 139 -3.07 -20.11 18.51
N VAL A 140 -2.46 -19.68 17.41
CA VAL A 140 -2.17 -18.25 17.18
C VAL A 140 -3.46 -17.44 17.05
N LEU A 141 -4.50 -18.00 16.41
CA LEU A 141 -5.82 -17.38 16.33
C LEU A 141 -6.46 -17.27 17.73
N GLU A 142 -6.49 -18.36 18.51
CA GLU A 142 -7.03 -18.37 19.87
C GLU A 142 -6.32 -17.36 20.79
N LEU A 143 -4.99 -17.28 20.72
CA LEU A 143 -4.22 -16.30 21.48
C LEU A 143 -4.47 -14.87 21.02
N SER A 144 -4.74 -14.66 19.73
CA SER A 144 -5.06 -13.33 19.20
C SER A 144 -6.45 -12.84 19.64
N GLU A 145 -7.43 -13.74 19.79
CA GLU A 145 -8.78 -13.42 20.29
C GLU A 145 -8.78 -13.05 21.78
N GLN A 146 -7.82 -13.58 22.53
CA GLN A 146 -7.65 -13.27 23.96
C GLN A 146 -6.91 -11.94 24.21
N LEU A 147 -6.42 -11.27 23.16
CA LEU A 147 -5.73 -9.98 23.34
C LEU A 147 -6.72 -8.90 23.81
N PRO A 148 -6.38 -8.16 24.87
CA PRO A 148 -7.26 -7.13 25.40
C PRO A 148 -7.44 -6.02 24.35
N THR A 149 -8.70 -5.76 24.01
CA THR A 149 -9.10 -4.67 23.11
C THR A 149 -8.63 -3.32 23.65
N ARG A 150 -8.47 -2.31 22.78
CA ARG A 150 -8.10 -0.93 23.17
C ARG A 150 -9.00 -0.40 24.29
N LYS A 151 -10.29 -0.73 24.23
CA LYS A 151 -11.28 -0.39 25.26
C LYS A 151 -11.02 -1.09 26.58
N GLN A 152 -10.76 -2.39 26.58
CA GLN A 152 -10.41 -3.14 27.79
C GLN A 152 -9.12 -2.65 28.45
N LYS A 153 -8.11 -2.25 27.65
CA LYS A 153 -6.89 -1.63 28.17
C LYS A 153 -7.11 -0.25 28.76
N ALA A 154 -7.96 0.56 28.13
CA ALA A 154 -8.33 1.87 28.66
C ALA A 154 -9.05 1.71 30.01
N LEU A 155 -10.00 0.79 30.10
CA LEU A 155 -10.74 0.48 31.32
C LEU A 155 -9.83 -0.06 32.44
N SER A 156 -8.93 -0.99 32.14
CA SER A 156 -8.00 -1.52 33.15
C SER A 156 -7.01 -0.47 33.65
N ARG A 157 -6.59 0.46 32.79
CA ARG A 157 -5.74 1.59 33.19
C ARG A 157 -6.50 2.60 34.04
N ILE A 158 -7.75 2.90 33.71
CA ILE A 158 -8.64 3.75 34.52
C ILE A 158 -8.84 3.11 35.89
N GLU A 159 -9.11 1.80 35.95
CA GLU A 159 -9.24 1.06 37.20
C GLU A 159 -7.98 1.15 38.06
N ALA A 160 -6.79 0.99 37.46
CA ALA A 160 -5.51 1.10 38.16
C ALA A 160 -5.25 2.51 38.69
N ILE A 161 -5.61 3.56 37.94
CA ILE A 161 -5.45 4.97 38.36
C ILE A 161 -6.39 5.28 39.52
N VAL A 162 -7.63 4.79 39.47
CA VAL A 162 -8.64 5.01 40.51
C VAL A 162 -8.27 4.26 41.79
N LYS A 163 -7.77 3.03 41.71
CA LYS A 163 -7.27 2.27 42.87
C LYS A 163 -5.94 2.81 43.42
N GLY A 164 -5.09 3.36 42.56
CA GLY A 164 -3.76 3.84 42.90
C GLY A 164 -3.72 5.23 43.55
N GLY A 165 -4.86 5.90 43.74
CA GLY A 165 -4.93 7.20 44.42
C GLY A 165 -4.20 8.32 43.68
N GLY A 166 -4.45 8.48 42.39
CA GLY A 166 -3.88 9.59 41.61
C GLY A 166 -4.25 10.96 42.20
N LYS A 167 -3.34 11.95 42.10
CA LYS A 167 -3.58 13.32 42.60
C LYS A 167 -4.89 13.89 42.05
N GLY A 168 -5.86 14.14 42.93
CA GLY A 168 -7.16 14.74 42.60
C GLY A 168 -8.30 13.74 42.34
N VAL A 169 -8.09 12.44 42.52
CA VAL A 169 -9.16 11.44 42.42
C VAL A 169 -9.79 11.22 43.81
N PRO A 170 -11.10 11.40 44.00
CA PRO A 170 -11.76 11.06 45.26
C PRO A 170 -11.63 9.57 45.56
N GLU A 171 -11.42 9.19 46.82
CA GLU A 171 -11.40 7.78 47.23
C GLU A 171 -12.77 7.14 46.96
N LEU A 172 -12.83 6.29 45.93
CA LEU A 172 -14.04 5.60 45.51
C LEU A 172 -14.07 4.21 46.14
N THR A 173 -15.25 3.77 46.61
CA THR A 173 -15.42 2.41 47.11
C THR A 173 -15.33 1.38 45.97
N PRO A 174 -14.95 0.12 46.25
CA PRO A 174 -14.85 -0.93 45.22
C PRO A 174 -16.13 -1.11 44.39
N GLU A 175 -17.29 -0.86 44.99
CA GLU A 175 -18.61 -0.92 44.35
C GLU A 175 -18.83 0.25 43.38
N GLN A 176 -18.39 1.46 43.76
CA GLN A 176 -18.43 2.64 42.90
C GLN A 176 -17.48 2.50 41.70
N ILE A 177 -16.29 1.90 41.89
CA ILE A 177 -15.35 1.61 40.80
C ILE A 177 -15.98 0.64 39.80
N LYS A 178 -16.65 -0.43 40.29
CA LYS A 178 -17.33 -1.41 39.43
C LYS A 178 -18.49 -0.77 38.65
N SER A 179 -19.24 0.12 39.29
CA SER A 179 -20.32 0.88 38.64
C SER A 179 -19.79 1.84 37.56
N LEU A 180 -18.70 2.56 37.87
CA LEU A 180 -18.03 3.48 36.96
C LEU A 180 -17.48 2.77 35.71
N LEU A 181 -16.79 1.63 35.89
CA LEU A 181 -16.28 0.83 34.79
C LEU A 181 -17.40 0.27 33.90
N ARG A 182 -18.55 -0.09 34.49
CA ARG A 182 -19.74 -0.55 33.74
C ARG A 182 -20.40 0.58 32.94
N HIS A 183 -20.39 1.80 33.45
CA HIS A 183 -20.87 2.96 32.71
C HIS A 183 -19.92 3.31 31.55
N LEU A 184 -18.62 3.37 31.81
CA LEU A 184 -17.60 3.64 30.79
C LEU A 184 -17.52 2.54 29.74
N SER A 185 -17.80 1.29 30.09
CA SER A 185 -17.85 0.20 29.10
C SER A 185 -19.01 0.36 28.12
N ASN A 186 -20.09 1.04 28.49
CA ASN A 186 -21.27 1.24 27.65
C ASN A 186 -21.33 2.63 26.99
N ASP A 187 -20.36 3.49 27.29
CA ASP A 187 -20.29 4.87 26.78
C ASP A 187 -19.95 4.91 25.28
N GLN A 188 -20.79 5.59 24.51
CA GLN A 188 -20.60 5.77 23.06
C GLN A 188 -19.45 6.74 22.74
N GLY A 189 -19.28 7.81 23.51
CA GLY A 189 -18.21 8.78 23.32
C GLY A 189 -16.82 8.18 23.57
N LEU A 190 -16.68 7.32 24.58
CA LEU A 190 -15.44 6.56 24.80
C LEU A 190 -15.14 5.60 23.62
N THR A 191 -16.19 5.05 23.01
CA THR A 191 -16.06 4.14 21.87
C THR A 191 -15.64 4.89 20.60
N GLU A 192 -16.10 6.13 20.41
CA GLU A 192 -15.71 7.00 19.30
C GLU A 192 -14.28 7.52 19.42
N VAL A 193 -13.81 7.86 20.62
CA VAL A 193 -12.44 8.35 20.87
C VAL A 193 -11.38 7.24 20.70
N LEU A 194 -11.77 5.97 20.86
CA LEU A 194 -10.87 4.81 20.80
C LEU A 194 -10.85 4.08 19.43
N ARG A 195 -11.66 4.54 18.47
CA ARG A 195 -11.71 4.04 17.08
C ARG A 195 -10.46 4.45 16.31
#